data_AF-A0A7S3LA37-F1
#
_entry.id   AF-A0A7S3LA37-F1
#
_cell.length_a   1.000
_cell.length_b   1.000
_cell.length_c   1.000
_cell.angle_alpha   90.00
_cell.angle_beta   90.00
_cell.angle_gamma   90.00
#
_symmetry.space_group_name_H-M   'P 1'
#
loop_
_entity.id
_entity.type
_entity.pdbx_description
1 polymer ?
#
loop_
_entity_poly.entity_id
_entity_poly.type
_entity_poly.pdbx_seq_one_letter_code
_entity_poly.pdbx_strand_id
1 'polypeptide(L)'
;MSIRTIDSLRGDSSIVATLDLEQQISLVDQAILPLRKAQKKLQKVEDEISNTNFLIDSGIGTRSDKASLRQTKKQLRQRRVQLWEQLEALPALLEKRQELLHQLDILRRRHGIL
;
A
#
# COMPACT_ATOMS: atom_id res chain seq x y z
N MET A 1 -18.41 1.94 52.65
CA MET A 1 -18.82 2.08 51.23
C MET A 1 -17.56 2.22 50.39
N SER A 2 -17.32 1.27 49.49
CA SER A 2 -16.02 1.03 48.85
C SER A 2 -15.93 1.71 47.49
N ILE A 3 -15.12 2.77 47.38
CA ILE A 3 -14.82 3.51 46.14
C ILE A 3 -13.53 2.95 45.51
N ARG A 4 -13.41 1.62 45.35
CA ARG A 4 -12.18 0.99 44.81
C ARG A 4 -12.35 0.19 43.52
N THR A 5 -13.54 0.18 42.92
CA THR A 5 -13.83 -0.73 41.79
C THR A 5 -13.83 -0.06 40.41
N ILE A 6 -13.69 1.27 40.33
CA ILE A 6 -13.85 2.00 39.05
C ILE A 6 -12.55 1.99 38.22
N ASP A 7 -11.38 1.98 38.86
CA ASP A 7 -10.09 1.99 38.14
C ASP A 7 -9.73 0.65 37.49
N SER A 8 -10.15 -0.48 38.10
CA SER A 8 -9.91 -1.81 37.52
C SER A 8 -10.69 -2.05 36.23
N LEU A 9 -11.93 -1.55 36.13
CA LEU A 9 -12.77 -1.70 34.93
C LEU A 9 -12.34 -0.77 33.78
N ARG A 10 -11.73 0.38 34.10
CA ARG A 10 -11.16 1.29 33.10
C ARG A 10 -9.89 0.75 32.44
N GLY A 11 -9.06 0.02 33.20
CA GLY A 11 -7.87 -0.66 32.68
C GLY A 11 -8.23 -1.69 31.60
N ASP A 12 -9.16 -2.60 31.90
CA ASP A 12 -9.55 -3.70 31.00
C ASP A 12 -10.18 -3.19 29.68
N SER A 13 -11.07 -2.20 29.76
CA SER A 13 -11.69 -1.63 28.56
C SER A 13 -10.69 -0.90 27.65
N SER A 14 -9.65 -0.28 28.23
CA SER A 14 -8.61 0.42 27.47
C SER A 14 -7.68 -0.55 26.73
N ILE A 15 -7.34 -1.67 27.38
CA ILE A 15 -6.48 -2.73 26.81
C ILE A 15 -7.18 -3.41 25.63
N VAL A 16 -8.48 -3.70 25.78
CA VAL A 16 -9.29 -4.28 24.69
C VAL A 16 -9.38 -3.33 23.50
N ALA A 17 -9.57 -2.02 23.74
CA ALA A 17 -9.64 -1.02 22.68
C ALA A 17 -8.29 -0.82 21.95
N THR A 18 -7.16 -0.85 22.66
CA THR A 18 -5.84 -0.85 22.01
C THR A 18 -5.63 -2.07 21.13
N LEU A 19 -6.06 -3.24 21.61
CA LEU A 19 -5.87 -4.52 20.91
C LEU A 19 -6.71 -4.59 19.63
N ASP A 20 -7.94 -4.06 19.65
CA ASP A 20 -8.79 -3.94 18.46
C ASP A 20 -8.16 -3.01 17.40
N LEU A 21 -7.67 -1.84 17.80
CA LEU A 21 -6.97 -0.93 16.87
C LEU A 21 -5.71 -1.56 16.27
N GLU A 22 -4.91 -2.28 17.07
CA GLU A 22 -3.73 -3.00 16.59
C GLU A 22 -4.10 -4.11 15.60
N GLN A 23 -5.20 -4.83 15.83
CA GLN A 23 -5.74 -5.82 14.88
C GLN A 23 -6.18 -5.16 13.58
N GLN A 24 -6.90 -4.04 13.65
CA GLN A 24 -7.33 -3.30 12.46
C GLN A 24 -6.14 -2.76 11.65
N ILE A 25 -5.11 -2.24 12.32
CA ILE A 25 -3.84 -1.83 11.67
C ILE A 25 -3.19 -3.01 10.97
N SER A 26 -3.12 -4.17 11.62
CA SER A 26 -2.55 -5.39 11.04
C SER A 26 -3.30 -5.84 9.78
N LEU A 27 -4.64 -5.79 9.78
CA LEU A 27 -5.46 -6.11 8.60
C LEU A 27 -5.21 -5.14 7.45
N VAL A 28 -5.11 -3.84 7.74
CA VAL A 28 -4.79 -2.82 6.73
C VAL A 28 -3.36 -3.02 6.19
N ASP A 29 -2.40 -3.34 7.06
CA ASP A 29 -1.03 -3.65 6.66
C ASP A 29 -0.95 -4.87 5.74
N GLN A 30 -1.71 -5.92 6.04
CA GLN A 30 -1.83 -7.10 5.17
C GLN A 30 -2.41 -6.75 3.79
N ALA A 31 -3.37 -5.83 3.71
CA ALA A 31 -3.93 -5.36 2.44
C ALA A 31 -2.95 -4.46 1.65
N ILE A 32 -2.11 -3.67 2.32
CA ILE A 32 -1.10 -2.80 1.70
C ILE A 32 0.07 -3.59 1.10
N LEU A 33 0.48 -4.69 1.73
CA LEU A 33 1.63 -5.50 1.29
C LEU A 33 1.60 -5.93 -0.20
N PRO A 34 0.53 -6.56 -0.71
CA PRO A 34 0.46 -6.93 -2.13
C PRO A 34 0.48 -5.71 -3.05
N LEU A 35 -0.11 -4.58 -2.62
CA LEU A 35 -0.10 -3.33 -3.38
C LEU A 35 1.30 -2.73 -3.47
N ARG A 36 2.09 -2.75 -2.40
CA ARG A 36 3.51 -2.35 -2.46
C ARG A 36 4.33 -3.24 -3.41
N LYS A 37 4.01 -4.53 -3.50
CA LYS A 37 4.62 -5.42 -4.50
C LYS A 37 4.19 -5.04 -5.92
N ALA A 38 2.92 -4.68 -6.12
CA ALA A 38 2.41 -4.18 -7.40
C ALA A 38 3.08 -2.86 -7.81
N GLN A 39 3.32 -1.94 -6.87
CA GLN A 39 4.01 -0.67 -7.11
C GLN A 39 5.46 -0.90 -7.60
N LYS A 40 6.19 -1.83 -6.99
CA LYS A 40 7.52 -2.22 -7.47
C LYS A 40 7.48 -2.83 -8.88
N LYS A 41 6.45 -3.61 -9.20
CA LYS A 41 6.26 -4.16 -10.54
C LYS A 41 5.93 -3.07 -11.55
N LEU A 42 5.12 -2.07 -11.16
CA LEU A 42 4.79 -0.94 -12.01
C LEU A 42 6.05 -0.16 -12.39
N GLN A 43 6.93 0.13 -11.42
CA GLN A 43 8.21 0.79 -11.69
C GLN A 43 9.04 0.03 -12.73
N LYS A 44 9.17 -1.30 -12.60
CA LYS A 44 9.88 -2.12 -13.59
C LYS A 44 9.26 -2.06 -14.98
N VAL A 45 7.92 -2.08 -15.07
CA VAL A 45 7.22 -1.95 -16.34
C VAL A 45 7.46 -0.57 -16.96
N GLU A 46 7.53 0.49 -16.15
CA GLU A 46 7.87 1.83 -16.63
C GLU A 46 9.31 1.91 -17.15
N ASP A 47 10.26 1.30 -16.46
CA ASP A 47 11.66 1.19 -16.91
C ASP A 47 11.75 0.39 -18.23
N GLU A 48 11.02 -0.72 -18.34
CA GLU A 48 10.93 -1.53 -19.57
C GLU A 48 10.31 -0.74 -20.74
N ILE A 49 9.29 0.08 -20.48
CA ILE A 49 8.70 0.98 -21.48
C ILE A 49 9.72 2.02 -21.93
N SER A 50 10.46 2.61 -20.99
CA SER A 50 11.50 3.60 -21.28
C SER A 50 12.59 3.00 -22.18
N ASN A 51 13.10 1.81 -21.82
CA ASN A 51 14.07 1.07 -22.62
C ASN A 51 13.53 0.72 -24.01
N THR A 52 12.27 0.28 -24.09
CA THR A 52 11.64 -0.03 -25.39
C THR A 52 11.49 1.21 -26.26
N ASN A 53 11.16 2.37 -25.67
CA ASN A 53 11.12 3.64 -26.40
C ASN A 53 12.51 4.01 -26.92
N PHE A 54 13.54 3.93 -26.06
CA PHE A 54 14.91 4.20 -26.45
C PHE A 54 15.35 3.32 -27.64
N LEU A 55 15.06 2.02 -27.61
CA LEU A 55 15.38 1.11 -28.72
C LEU A 55 14.64 1.50 -30.01
N ILE A 56 13.36 1.86 -29.92
CA ILE A 56 12.58 2.34 -31.09
C ILE A 56 13.18 3.63 -31.65
N ASP A 57 13.50 4.59 -30.78
CA ASP A 57 13.97 5.93 -31.14
C ASP A 57 15.41 5.90 -31.66
N SER A 58 16.24 4.96 -31.18
CA SER A 58 17.60 4.73 -31.69
C SER A 58 17.61 4.34 -33.17
N GLY A 59 16.49 3.86 -33.71
CA GLY A 59 16.36 3.50 -35.12
C GLY A 59 17.17 2.27 -35.55
N ILE A 60 17.94 1.67 -34.64
CA ILE A 60 18.77 0.48 -34.82
C ILE A 60 17.87 -0.75 -34.81
N GLY A 61 18.07 -1.65 -35.79
CA GLY A 61 17.31 -2.89 -35.92
C GLY A 61 16.56 -3.00 -37.24
N THR A 62 16.25 -4.23 -37.62
CA THR A 62 15.52 -4.56 -38.85
C THR A 62 14.06 -4.12 -38.76
N ARG A 63 13.35 -4.13 -39.90
CA ARG A 63 11.90 -3.85 -39.93
C ARG A 63 11.10 -4.83 -39.05
N SER A 64 11.58 -6.07 -38.92
CA SER A 64 11.00 -7.08 -38.03
C SER A 64 11.19 -6.71 -36.56
N ASP A 65 12.40 -6.30 -36.17
CA ASP A 65 12.70 -5.86 -34.79
C ASP A 65 11.82 -4.67 -34.39
N LYS A 66 11.63 -3.71 -35.30
CA LYS A 66 10.76 -2.55 -35.07
C LYS A 66 9.29 -2.95 -34.87
N ALA A 67 8.81 -3.97 -35.58
CA ALA A 67 7.46 -4.49 -35.38
C ALA A 67 7.32 -5.19 -34.02
N SER A 68 8.29 -6.03 -33.65
CA SER A 68 8.35 -6.71 -32.35
C SER A 68 8.39 -5.70 -31.19
N LEU A 69 9.24 -4.66 -31.28
CA LEU A 69 9.32 -3.61 -30.25
C LEU A 69 7.99 -2.85 -30.08
N ARG A 70 7.27 -2.57 -31.17
CA ARG A 70 5.94 -1.95 -31.10
C ARG A 70 4.93 -2.85 -30.40
N GLN A 71 4.96 -4.16 -30.67
CA GLN A 71 4.11 -5.13 -29.99
C GLN A 71 4.44 -5.23 -28.50
N THR A 72 5.72 -5.33 -28.14
CA THR A 72 6.17 -5.32 -26.74
C THR A 72 5.72 -4.05 -26.03
N LYS A 73 5.91 -2.86 -26.63
CA LYS A 73 5.42 -1.59 -26.09
C LYS A 73 3.91 -1.59 -25.82
N LYS A 74 3.11 -2.19 -26.72
CA LYS A 74 1.65 -2.33 -26.51
C LYS A 74 1.33 -3.21 -25.31
N GLN A 75 1.99 -4.36 -25.17
CA GLN A 75 1.80 -5.27 -24.04
C GLN A 75 2.22 -4.63 -22.71
N LEU A 76 3.36 -3.93 -22.69
CA LEU A 76 3.83 -3.21 -21.51
C LEU A 76 2.84 -2.12 -21.08
N ARG A 77 2.26 -1.37 -22.02
CA ARG A 77 1.21 -0.38 -21.72
C ARG A 77 -0.04 -1.02 -21.11
N GLN A 78 -0.49 -2.16 -21.64
CA GLN A 78 -1.62 -2.89 -21.08
C GLN A 78 -1.32 -3.37 -19.65
N ARG A 79 -0.12 -3.92 -19.43
CA ARG A 79 0.33 -4.35 -18.09
C ARG A 79 0.44 -3.17 -17.11
N ARG A 80 0.89 -2.01 -17.60
CA ARG A 80 0.92 -0.75 -16.82
C ARG A 80 -0.48 -0.38 -16.31
N VAL A 81 -1.48 -0.41 -17.19
CA VAL A 81 -2.87 -0.09 -16.85
C VAL A 81 -3.40 -1.06 -15.78
N GLN A 82 -3.23 -2.36 -15.97
CA GLN A 82 -3.66 -3.37 -14.99
C GLN A 82 -3.03 -3.19 -13.61
N LEU A 83 -1.74 -2.82 -13.57
CA LEU A 83 -1.05 -2.54 -12.30
C LEU A 83 -1.54 -1.23 -11.67
N TRP A 84 -1.87 -0.21 -12.47
CA TRP A 84 -2.45 1.03 -11.97
C TRP A 84 -3.83 0.82 -11.36
N GLU A 85 -4.71 0.05 -12.00
CA GLU A 85 -6.02 -0.31 -11.47
C GLU A 85 -5.90 -1.03 -10.11
N GLN A 86 -4.93 -1.94 -9.98
CA GLN A 86 -4.65 -2.59 -8.69
C GLN A 86 -4.20 -1.60 -7.61
N LEU A 87 -3.46 -0.56 -7.99
CA LEU A 87 -2.89 0.43 -7.08
C LEU A 87 -3.86 1.56 -6.71
N GLU A 88 -5.02 1.65 -7.36
CA GLU A 88 -6.01 2.70 -7.11
C GLU A 88 -6.47 2.74 -5.64
N ALA A 89 -6.56 1.58 -4.98
CA ALA A 89 -6.94 1.48 -3.58
C ALA A 89 -5.82 1.81 -2.58
N LEU A 90 -4.56 1.92 -3.03
CA LEU A 90 -3.41 2.09 -2.14
C LEU A 90 -3.44 3.40 -1.33
N PRO A 91 -3.75 4.58 -1.92
CA PRO A 91 -3.81 5.83 -1.17
C PRO A 91 -4.82 5.79 -0.02
N ALA A 92 -6.03 5.31 -0.28
CA ALA A 92 -7.10 5.21 0.72
C ALA A 92 -6.71 4.27 1.88
N LEU A 93 -6.01 3.16 1.59
CA LEU A 93 -5.51 2.25 2.63
C LEU A 93 -4.40 2.88 3.47
N LEU A 94 -3.52 3.68 2.86
CA LEU A 94 -2.46 4.40 3.59
C LEU A 94 -3.05 5.48 4.52
N GLU A 95 -4.04 6.22 4.04
CA GLU A 95 -4.78 7.20 4.86
C GLU A 95 -5.46 6.52 6.04
N LYS A 96 -6.22 5.44 5.79
CA LYS A 96 -6.87 4.65 6.85
C LYS A 96 -5.87 4.14 7.88
N ARG A 97 -4.72 3.65 7.43
CA ARG A 97 -3.64 3.20 8.34
C ARG A 97 -3.14 4.34 9.23
N GLN A 98 -2.94 5.53 8.64
CA GLN A 98 -2.46 6.70 9.37
C GLN A 98 -3.48 7.18 10.41
N GLU A 99 -4.76 7.17 10.06
CA GLU A 99 -5.85 7.48 10.99
C GLU A 99 -5.90 6.49 12.17
N LEU A 100 -5.81 5.18 11.91
CA LEU A 100 -5.80 4.16 12.95
C LEU A 100 -4.60 4.29 13.89
N LEU A 101 -3.41 4.57 13.34
CA LEU A 101 -2.22 4.84 14.16
C LEU A 101 -2.39 6.08 15.03
N HIS A 102 -2.98 7.14 14.47
CA HIS A 102 -3.27 8.36 15.23
C HIS A 102 -4.26 8.10 16.38
N GLN A 103 -5.32 7.32 16.12
CA GLN A 103 -6.28 6.90 17.14
C GLN A 103 -5.62 6.08 18.24
N LEU A 104 -4.74 5.14 17.87
CA LEU A 104 -3.98 4.32 18.81
C LEU A 104 -3.08 5.17 19.70
N ASP A 105 -2.36 6.15 19.11
CA ASP A 105 -1.50 7.07 19.85
C ASP A 105 -2.29 7.94 20.83
N ILE A 106 -3.44 8.49 20.41
CA ILE A 106 -4.33 9.26 21.29
C ILE A 106 -4.80 8.39 22.45
N LEU A 107 -5.22 7.16 22.16
CA LEU A 107 -5.75 6.25 23.17
C LEU A 107 -4.67 5.88 24.19
N ARG A 108 -3.47 5.52 23.74
CA ARG A 108 -2.32 5.24 24.60
C ARG A 108 -1.94 6.43 25.50
N ARG A 109 -1.93 7.65 24.95
CA ARG A 109 -1.68 8.89 25.74
C ARG A 109 -2.76 9.12 26.79
N ARG A 110 -4.03 8.94 26.43
CA ARG A 110 -5.18 9.11 27.34
C ARG A 110 -5.14 8.14 28.52
N HIS A 111 -4.57 6.95 28.32
CA HIS A 111 -4.46 5.90 29.33
C HIS A 111 -3.10 5.86 30.04
N GLY A 112 -2.18 6.80 29.76
CA GLY A 112 -0.87 6.87 30.42
C GLY A 112 0.05 5.69 30.10
N ILE A 113 -0.13 5.07 28.93
CA ILE A 113 0.64 3.90 28.47
C ILE A 113 1.96 4.35 27.76
N LEU A 114 2.08 5.64 27.44
CA LEU A 114 3.22 6.26 26.75
C LEU A 114 4.07 7.11 27.71
#